data_AF-A0A643CDH4-F1
#
_entry.id   AF-A0A643CDH4-F1
#
_cell.length_a   1.000
_cell.length_b   1.000
_cell.length_c   1.000
_cell.angle_alpha   90.00
_cell.angle_beta   90.00
_cell.angle_gamma   90.00
#
_symmetry.space_group_name_H-M   'P 1'
#
loop_
_entity.id
_entity.type
_entity.pdbx_description
1 polymer ?
#
loop_
_entity_poly.entity_id
_entity_poly.type
_entity_poly.pdbx_seq_one_letter_code
_entity_poly.pdbx_strand_id
1 'polypeptide(L)'
;VNLGSNQYLFSVIVDPKEMPCFCLRHDVDALLWQPHSSNQDDMWEHIATFNALGYVQASKRDKKFFACAPNYSYAALCECLRRVFIYRQPTPMSTVLYNRKEGRQ
;
A
#
# COMPACT_ATOMS: atom_id res chain seq x y z
N VAL A 1 4.24 9.18 15.66
CA VAL A 1 4.93 8.62 14.46
C VAL A 1 6.30 9.31 14.29
N ASN A 2 7.41 8.57 14.29
CA ASN A 2 8.76 9.14 14.06
C ASN A 2 9.10 9.08 12.56
N LEU A 3 9.20 10.24 11.91
CA LEU A 3 9.49 10.37 10.47
C LEU A 3 10.99 10.28 10.13
N GLY A 4 11.89 10.42 11.11
CA GLY A 4 13.34 10.41 10.88
C GLY A 4 13.92 9.02 10.61
N SER A 5 13.20 7.95 10.97
CA SER A 5 13.62 6.55 10.80
C SER A 5 12.78 5.76 9.79
N ASN A 6 11.62 6.28 9.39
CA ASN A 6 10.68 5.60 8.50
C ASN A 6 10.57 6.34 7.17
N GLN A 7 10.93 5.67 6.08
CA GLN A 7 10.93 6.27 4.74
C GLN A 7 9.50 6.56 4.26
N TYR A 8 9.22 7.77 3.78
CA TYR A 8 7.98 8.07 3.08
C TYR A 8 7.85 7.26 1.77
N LEU A 9 6.69 6.64 1.56
CA LEU A 9 6.42 5.83 0.38
C LEU A 9 5.46 6.54 -0.59
N PHE A 10 4.28 6.93 -0.11
CA PHE A 10 3.27 7.66 -0.88
C PHE A 10 2.19 8.27 0.02
N SER A 11 1.38 9.15 -0.55
CA SER A 11 0.13 9.64 0.03
C SER A 11 -1.05 9.22 -0.83
N VAL A 12 -2.20 9.01 -0.21
CA VAL A 12 -3.43 8.60 -0.89
C VAL A 12 -4.64 9.23 -0.22
N ILE A 13 -5.63 9.63 -1.01
CA ILE A 13 -6.93 10.10 -0.49
C ILE A 13 -7.88 8.91 -0.54
N VAL A 14 -8.34 8.47 0.64
CA VAL A 14 -9.23 7.31 0.78
C VAL A 14 -10.67 7.75 0.98
N ASP A 15 -10.89 8.75 1.83
CA ASP A 15 -12.13 9.50 1.95
C ASP A 15 -11.86 10.97 1.57
N PRO A 16 -12.56 11.55 0.58
CA PRO A 16 -12.42 12.96 0.22
C PRO A 16 -12.76 13.96 1.35
N LYS A 17 -13.45 13.52 2.40
CA LYS A 17 -13.77 14.35 3.58
C LYS A 17 -12.62 14.43 4.58
N GLU A 18 -11.68 13.50 4.51
CA GLU A 18 -10.56 13.38 5.43
C GLU A 18 -9.27 13.91 4.81
N MET A 19 -8.26 14.13 5.65
CA MET A 19 -6.92 14.47 5.17
C MET A 19 -6.30 13.29 4.41
N PRO A 20 -5.40 13.54 3.42
CA PRO A 20 -4.68 12.46 2.75
C PRO A 20 -3.90 11.60 3.75
N CYS A 21 -3.99 10.27 3.58
CA CYS A 21 -3.22 9.33 4.36
C CYS A 21 -1.73 9.39 3.99
N PHE A 22 -0.87 8.98 4.91
CA PHE A 22 0.57 8.83 4.69
C PHE A 22 1.00 7.38 4.82
N CYS A 23 1.66 6.86 3.79
CA CYS A 23 2.24 5.53 3.81
C CYS A 23 3.74 5.62 4.11
N LEU A 24 4.16 5.00 5.20
CA LEU A 24 5.56 4.99 5.66
C LEU A 24 6.10 3.57 5.66
N ARG A 25 7.36 3.41 5.26
CA ARG A 25 8.09 2.15 5.39
C ARG A 25 8.42 1.91 6.85
N HIS A 26 8.03 0.75 7.36
CA HIS A 26 8.39 0.29 8.69
C HIS A 26 9.03 -1.10 8.55
N ASP A 27 10.36 -1.15 8.69
CA ASP A 27 11.18 -2.32 8.35
C ASP A 27 10.90 -2.84 6.91
N VAL A 28 10.36 -4.06 6.77
CA VAL A 28 10.01 -4.68 5.49
C VAL A 28 8.61 -4.32 4.99
N ASP A 29 7.77 -3.75 5.86
CA ASP A 29 6.36 -3.47 5.59
C ASP A 29 6.12 -2.00 5.26
N ALA A 30 4.90 -1.71 4.81
CA ALA A 30 4.42 -0.35 4.63
C ALA A 30 3.16 -0.13 5.48
N LEU A 31 3.18 0.90 6.32
CA LEU A 31 2.08 1.26 7.22
C LEU A 31 1.39 2.52 6.71
N LEU A 32 0.07 2.45 6.56
CA LEU A 32 -0.77 3.56 6.16
C LEU A 32 -1.38 4.23 7.40
N TRP A 33 -1.19 5.54 7.50
CA TRP A 33 -1.63 6.36 8.62
C TRP A 33 -2.64 7.39 8.17
N GLN A 34 -3.78 7.48 8.86
CA GLN A 34 -4.79 8.52 8.70
C GLN A 34 -4.54 9.63 9.74
N PRO A 35 -4.28 10.87 9.30
CA PRO A 35 -4.36 12.02 10.20
C PRO A 35 -5.83 12.33 10.52
N HIS A 36 -6.15 12.49 11.80
CA HIS A 36 -7.46 12.96 12.29
C HIS A 36 -7.32 14.37 12.83
N SER A 37 -8.17 15.29 12.34
CA SER A 37 -8.11 16.70 12.71
C SER A 37 -8.76 17.01 14.07
N SER A 38 -9.55 16.09 14.62
CA SER A 38 -10.43 16.32 15.76
C SER A 38 -9.80 16.07 17.14
N ASN A 39 -8.75 15.24 17.25
CA ASN A 39 -8.12 14.88 18.52
C ASN A 39 -6.62 15.16 18.48
N GLN A 40 -6.14 16.11 19.30
CA GLN A 40 -4.72 16.46 19.36
C GLN A 40 -3.85 15.34 19.95
N ASP A 41 -4.39 14.56 20.90
CA ASP A 41 -3.64 13.49 21.56
C ASP A 41 -3.60 12.18 20.75
N ASP A 42 -4.51 12.00 19.79
CA ASP A 42 -4.59 10.81 18.93
C ASP A 42 -4.78 11.21 17.46
N MET A 43 -3.89 12.11 17.01
CA MET A 43 -3.94 12.69 15.67
C MET A 43 -3.64 11.66 14.57
N TRP A 44 -3.10 10.49 14.89
CA TRP A 44 -2.58 9.54 13.91
C TRP A 44 -3.10 8.13 14.14
N GLU A 45 -4.01 7.69 13.28
CA GLU A 45 -4.52 6.31 13.29
C GLU A 45 -3.77 5.45 12.28
N HIS A 46 -3.31 4.27 12.70
CA HIS A 46 -2.83 3.25 11.77
C HIS A 46 -4.03 2.49 11.19
N ILE A 47 -4.28 2.66 9.88
CA ILE A 47 -5.50 2.13 9.23
C ILE A 47 -5.24 0.88 8.38
N ALA A 48 -3.99 0.65 7.93
CA ALA A 48 -3.66 -0.53 7.14
C ALA A 48 -2.16 -0.85 7.13
N THR A 49 -1.84 -2.14 7.04
CA THR A 49 -0.49 -2.66 6.80
C THR A 49 -0.43 -3.39 5.45
N PHE A 50 0.55 -3.04 4.62
CA PHE A 50 0.90 -3.81 3.43
C PHE A 50 2.18 -4.61 3.67
N ASN A 51 2.01 -5.92 3.87
CA ASN A 51 3.11 -6.82 4.20
C ASN A 51 4.16 -6.89 3.08
N ALA A 52 5.44 -6.91 3.46
CA ALA A 52 6.62 -6.96 2.60
C ALA A 52 6.70 -5.82 1.55
N LEU A 53 5.82 -4.84 1.61
CA LEU A 53 5.72 -3.82 0.58
C LEU A 53 6.90 -2.84 0.60
N GLY A 54 7.49 -2.61 1.78
CA GLY A 54 8.73 -1.86 1.93
C GLY A 54 9.90 -2.50 1.17
N TYR A 55 10.02 -3.83 1.27
CA TYR A 55 11.00 -4.60 0.50
C TYR A 55 10.74 -4.54 -1.01
N VAL A 56 9.48 -4.75 -1.42
CA VAL A 56 9.06 -4.65 -2.82
C VAL A 56 9.44 -3.29 -3.41
N GLN A 57 9.12 -2.20 -2.71
CA GLN A 57 9.40 -0.84 -3.16
C GLN A 57 10.90 -0.61 -3.37
N ALA A 58 11.74 -1.14 -2.48
CA ALA A 58 13.19 -1.00 -2.57
C ALA A 58 13.77 -1.76 -3.78
N SER A 59 13.16 -2.88 -4.17
CA SER A 59 13.58 -3.67 -5.34
C SER A 59 13.22 -3.03 -6.69
N LYS A 60 12.25 -2.11 -6.71
CA LYS A 60 11.75 -1.43 -7.92
C LYS A 60 12.39 -0.04 -8.05
N ARG A 61 13.59 0.00 -8.66
CA ARG A 61 14.39 1.23 -8.82
C ARG A 61 13.77 2.24 -9.79
N ASP A 62 13.08 1.76 -10.83
CA ASP A 62 12.46 2.59 -11.88
C ASP A 62 10.98 2.93 -11.60
N LYS A 63 10.55 2.83 -10.34
CA LYS A 63 9.19 3.19 -9.93
C LYS A 63 8.98 4.70 -10.05
N LYS A 64 7.79 5.10 -10.50
CA LYS A 64 7.37 6.51 -10.58
C LYS A 64 6.20 6.84 -9.68
N PHE A 65 5.21 5.95 -9.64
CA PHE A 65 3.98 6.17 -8.88
C PHE A 65 3.70 4.98 -7.99
N PHE A 66 3.17 5.29 -6.80
CA PHE A 66 2.76 4.30 -5.83
C PHE A 66 1.44 4.75 -5.21
N ALA A 67 0.46 3.85 -5.16
CA ALA A 67 -0.84 4.07 -4.54
C ALA A 67 -1.35 2.76 -3.92
N CYS A 68 -2.50 2.83 -3.27
CA CYS A 68 -3.27 1.66 -2.85
C CYS A 68 -4.75 1.83 -3.15
N ALA A 69 -5.49 0.73 -3.12
CA ALA A 69 -6.94 0.78 -3.19
C ALA A 69 -7.52 1.54 -1.98
N PRO A 70 -8.64 2.27 -2.14
CA PRO A 70 -9.30 2.95 -1.02
C PRO A 70 -9.71 2.00 0.12
N ASN A 71 -10.02 0.74 -0.20
CA ASN A 71 -10.32 -0.29 0.79
C ASN A 71 -9.09 -1.08 1.28
N TYR A 72 -7.89 -0.60 0.97
CA TYR A 72 -6.60 -1.18 1.38
C TYR A 72 -6.32 -2.61 0.90
N SER A 73 -7.15 -3.16 0.00
CA SER A 73 -7.07 -4.56 -0.44
C SER A 73 -5.85 -4.89 -1.29
N TYR A 74 -5.22 -3.88 -1.91
CA TYR A 74 -3.99 -4.04 -2.67
C TYR A 74 -3.22 -2.71 -2.76
N ALA A 75 -1.93 -2.82 -3.04
CA ALA A 75 -1.06 -1.71 -3.42
C ALA A 75 -0.67 -1.81 -4.91
N ALA A 76 -0.51 -0.66 -5.57
CA ALA A 76 -0.21 -0.56 -6.99
C ALA A 76 1.06 0.25 -7.21
N LEU A 77 2.09 -0.37 -7.81
CA LEU A 77 3.36 0.28 -8.14
C LEU A 77 3.51 0.36 -9.65
N CYS A 78 3.72 1.58 -10.16
CA CYS A 78 3.89 1.85 -11.59
C CYS A 78 5.34 2.22 -11.90
N GLU A 79 5.92 1.58 -12.92
CA GLU A 79 7.25 1.90 -13.45
C GLU A 79 7.15 2.71 -14.74
N CYS A 80 8.25 3.35 -15.15
CA CYS A 80 8.33 4.14 -16.38
C CYS A 80 7.87 3.40 -17.65
N LEU A 81 8.08 2.08 -17.72
CA LEU A 81 7.89 1.29 -18.93
C LEU A 81 6.71 0.33 -18.80
N ARG A 82 5.50 0.85 -19.10
CA ARG A 82 4.26 0.10 -19.42
C ARG A 82 3.82 -0.99 -18.42
N ARG A 83 4.36 -1.01 -17.22
CA ARG A 83 4.09 -2.05 -16.22
C ARG A 83 3.55 -1.43 -14.95
N VAL A 84 2.43 -1.99 -14.50
CA VAL A 84 1.87 -1.75 -13.18
C VAL A 84 1.85 -3.09 -12.46
N PHE A 85 2.44 -3.12 -11.28
CA PHE A 85 2.43 -4.27 -10.39
C PHE A 85 1.34 -4.06 -9.35
N ILE A 86 0.49 -5.07 -9.17
CA ILE A 86 -0.53 -5.11 -8.13
C ILE A 86 -0.10 -6.11 -7.07
N TYR A 87 0.08 -5.64 -5.84
CA TYR A 87 0.44 -6.46 -4.69
C TYR A 87 -0.75 -6.56 -3.77
N ARG A 88 -1.22 -7.79 -3.55
CA ARG A 88 -2.36 -8.10 -2.68
C ARG A 88 -1.94 -9.20 -1.72
N GLN A 89 -2.32 -9.04 -0.44
CA GLN A 89 -2.13 -10.10 0.54
C GLN A 89 -2.94 -11.35 0.13
N PRO A 90 -2.42 -12.57 0.34
CA PRO A 90 -3.17 -13.79 0.10
C PRO A 90 -4.48 -13.76 0.90
N THR A 91 -5.59 -13.62 0.21
CA THR A 91 -6.91 -13.80 0.80
C THR A 91 -7.37 -15.20 0.41
N PRO A 92 -7.93 -16.01 1.33
CA PRO A 92 -8.54 -17.28 0.97
C PRO A 92 -9.52 -17.05 -0.18
N MET A 93 -9.20 -17.57 -1.36
CA MET A 93 -10.15 -17.56 -2.47
C MET A 93 -11.04 -18.78 -2.29
N SER A 94 -12.36 -18.55 -2.30
CA SER A 94 -13.35 -19.64 -2.33
C SER A 94 -13.28 -20.43 -3.64
N THR A 95 -12.61 -19.87 -4.65
CA THR A 95 -12.44 -20.45 -5.97
C THR A 95 -10.98 -20.79 -6.23
N VAL A 96 -10.77 -21.85 -6.99
CA VAL A 96 -9.45 -22.26 -7.49
C VAL A 96 -9.01 -21.28 -8.58
N LEU A 97 -7.76 -20.81 -8.53
CA LEU A 97 -7.18 -20.00 -9.60
C LEU A 97 -6.84 -20.90 -10.78
N TYR A 98 -7.60 -20.78 -11.87
CA TYR A 98 -7.31 -21.50 -13.12
C TYR A 98 -6.47 -20.63 -14.05
N ASN A 99 -5.36 -21.18 -14.57
CA ASN A 99 -4.67 -20.55 -15.69
C ASN A 99 -5.57 -20.59 -16.93
N ARG A 100 -6.13 -19.44 -17.34
CA ARG A 100 -7.03 -19.34 -18.52
C ARG A 100 -6.42 -19.85 -19.83
N LYS A 101 -5.09 -19.88 -19.95
CA LYS A 101 -4.42 -20.39 -21.17
C LYS A 101 -4.30 -21.92 -21.18
N GLU A 102 -4.16 -22.55 -20.01
CA GLU A 102 -3.83 -23.98 -19.93
C GLU A 102 -4.90 -24.85 -19.26
N GLY A 103 -5.90 -24.24 -18.62
CA GLY A 103 -7.02 -24.94 -17.99
C GLY A 103 -6.64 -25.92 -16.87
N ARG A 104 -5.36 -25.99 -16.48
CA ARG A 104 -4.86 -26.87 -15.42
C ARG A 104 -4.85 -26.18 -14.07
N GLN A 105 -5.13 -26.99 -13.05
CA GLN A 105 -5.07 -26.66 -11.62
C GLN A 105 -3.62 -26.55 -11.16
#